data_AF-L1K376-F1
#
_entry.id   AF-L1K376-F1
#
_cell.length_a   1.000
_cell.length_b   1.000
_cell.length_c   1.000
_cell.angle_alpha   90.00
_cell.angle_beta   90.00
_cell.angle_gamma   90.00
#
_symmetry.space_group_name_H-M   'P 1'
#
loop_
_entity.id
_entity.type
_entity.pdbx_description
1 polymer ?
#
loop_
_entity_poly.entity_id
_entity_poly.type
_entity_poly.pdbx_seq_one_letter_code
_entity_poly.pdbx_strand_id
1 'polypeptide(L)' 'YYRLLGVDQTASTATIKRAYKELAKKYHPDKFKGQPPVKMEELNRAHEVLTDPDLRKKYDMYGKD' A
#
# COMPACT_ATOMS: atom_id res chain seq x y z
N TYR A 1 4.31 -0.25 -5.79
CA TYR A 1 3.64 -0.47 -4.49
C TYR A 1 4.39 0.02 -3.26
N TYR A 2 5.70 -0.27 -3.09
CA TYR A 2 6.46 0.22 -1.93
C TYR A 2 6.43 1.74 -1.77
N ARG A 3 6.65 2.47 -2.88
CA ARG A 3 6.55 3.94 -2.92
C ARG A 3 5.14 4.46 -2.62
N LEU A 4 4.09 3.76 -3.05
CA LEU A 4 2.69 4.12 -2.75
C LEU A 4 2.40 4.06 -1.24
N LEU A 5 2.94 3.05 -0.56
CA LEU A 5 2.84 2.93 0.89
C LEU A 5 3.89 3.75 1.65
N GLY A 6 4.82 4.40 0.95
CA GLY A 6 5.91 5.17 1.56
C GLY A 6 6.88 4.31 2.39
N VAL A 7 7.02 3.03 2.05
CA VAL A 7 7.90 2.09 2.75
C VAL A 7 9.05 1.62 1.85
N ASP A 8 10.13 1.17 2.48
CA ASP A 8 11.26 0.58 1.76
C ASP A 8 10.95 -0.83 1.22
N GLN A 9 11.67 -1.27 0.19
CA GLN A 9 11.54 -2.63 -0.36
C GLN A 9 11.93 -3.71 0.65
N THR A 10 12.82 -3.37 1.59
CA THR A 10 13.23 -4.21 2.71
C THR A 10 12.22 -4.22 3.86
N ALA A 11 11.15 -3.42 3.79
CA ALA A 11 10.16 -3.34 4.86
C ALA A 11 9.49 -4.70 5.13
N SER A 12 9.42 -5.05 6.40
CA SER A 12 8.68 -6.23 6.87
C SER A 12 7.17 -6.05 6.67
N THR A 13 6.45 -7.16 6.58
CA THR A 13 4.98 -7.18 6.45
C THR A 13 4.29 -6.38 7.56
N ALA A 14 4.84 -6.37 8.77
CA ALA A 14 4.33 -5.56 9.88
C ALA A 14 4.42 -4.04 9.58
N THR A 15 5.54 -3.57 9.03
CA THR A 15 5.75 -2.18 8.62
C THR A 15 4.80 -1.78 7.49
N ILE A 16 4.63 -2.66 6.50
CA ILE A 16 3.67 -2.48 5.39
C ILE A 16 2.24 -2.32 5.90
N LYS A 17 1.81 -3.22 6.80
CA LYS A 17 0.47 -3.14 7.44
C LYS A 17 0.27 -1.86 8.24
N ARG A 18 1.31 -1.41 8.95
CA ARG A 18 1.27 -0.19 9.75
C ARG A 18 1.16 1.05 8.85
N ALA A 19 2.02 1.17 7.85
CA ALA A 19 2.01 2.27 6.89
C ALA A 19 0.67 2.36 6.14
N TYR A 20 0.13 1.22 5.67
CA TYR A 20 -1.20 1.17 5.07
C TYR A 20 -2.28 1.68 6.02
N LYS A 21 -2.30 1.26 7.30
CA LYS A 21 -3.28 1.77 8.28
C LYS A 21 -3.17 3.28 8.49
N GLU A 22 -1.97 3.83 8.51
CA GLU A 22 -1.76 5.27 8.70
C GLU A 22 -2.22 6.07 7.47
N LEU A 23 -1.87 5.60 6.27
CA LEU A 23 -2.33 6.19 5.00
C LEU A 23 -3.84 6.04 4.84
N ALA A 24 -4.41 4.89 5.21
CA ALA A 24 -5.83 4.64 5.12
C ALA A 24 -6.64 5.56 6.05
N LYS A 25 -6.13 5.85 7.25
CA LYS A 25 -6.73 6.85 8.15
C LYS A 25 -6.55 8.28 7.64
N LYS A 26 -5.42 8.56 6.98
CA LYS A 26 -5.11 9.88 6.42
C LYS A 26 -5.97 10.22 5.21
N TYR A 27 -6.21 9.24 4.33
CA TYR A 27 -6.97 9.39 3.09
C TYR A 27 -8.40 8.81 3.17
N HIS A 28 -8.89 8.50 4.38
CA HIS A 28 -10.20 7.87 4.55
C HIS A 28 -11.32 8.72 3.93
N PRO A 29 -12.22 8.15 3.10
CA PRO A 29 -13.29 8.90 2.45
C PRO A 29 -14.22 9.58 3.46
N ASP A 30 -14.42 8.99 4.64
CA ASP A 30 -15.17 9.63 5.74
C ASP A 30 -14.59 10.99 6.19
N LYS A 31 -13.26 11.16 6.09
CA LYS A 31 -12.59 12.43 6.40
C LYS A 31 -12.54 13.39 5.22
N PHE A 32 -12.81 12.91 4.00
CA PHE A 32 -12.82 13.71 2.78
C PHE A 32 -14.26 13.85 2.28
N LYS A 33 -14.84 15.05 2.45
CA LYS A 33 -16.14 15.41 1.85
C LYS A 33 -16.05 15.58 0.31
N GLY A 34 -15.27 14.77 -0.39
CA GLY A 34 -14.95 14.87 -1.81
C GLY A 34 -14.06 13.70 -2.30
N GLN A 35 -13.55 13.78 -3.53
CA GLN A 35 -12.63 12.76 -4.04
C GLN A 35 -11.28 12.84 -3.29
N PRO A 36 -10.80 11.72 -2.70
CA PRO A 36 -9.51 11.72 -2.04
C PRO A 36 -8.38 11.96 -3.05
N PRO A 37 -7.32 12.68 -2.66
CA PRO A 37 -6.19 12.99 -3.54
C PRO A 37 -5.35 11.76 -3.93
N VAL A 38 -5.54 10.65 -3.23
CA VAL A 38 -4.92 9.35 -3.51
C VAL A 38 -6.03 8.33 -3.66
N LYS A 39 -5.94 7.53 -4.73
CA LYS A 39 -6.87 6.41 -4.94
C LYS A 39 -6.64 5.38 -3.85
N MET A 40 -7.62 5.25 -2.96
CA MET A 40 -7.62 4.23 -1.91
C MET A 40 -7.45 2.82 -2.48
N GLU A 41 -7.97 2.59 -3.68
CA GLU A 41 -7.82 1.35 -4.44
C GLU A 41 -6.34 0.98 -4.66
N GLU A 42 -5.47 1.95 -4.94
CA GLU A 42 -4.04 1.69 -5.15
C GLU A 42 -3.32 1.36 -3.84
N LEU A 43 -3.72 2.01 -2.72
CA LEU A 43 -3.21 1.66 -1.39
C LEU A 43 -3.64 0.24 -0.99
N ASN A 44 -4.89 -0.11 -1.26
CA ASN A 44 -5.42 -1.45 -0.99
C ASN A 44 -4.66 -2.50 -1.80
N ARG A 45 -4.48 -2.27 -3.11
CA ARG A 45 -3.75 -3.18 -4.00
C ARG A 45 -2.29 -3.32 -3.60
N ALA A 46 -1.64 -2.21 -3.23
CA ALA A 46 -0.28 -2.24 -2.72
C ALA A 46 -0.18 -3.07 -1.43
N HIS A 47 -1.11 -2.88 -0.50
CA HIS A 47 -1.15 -3.64 0.73
C HIS A 47 -1.39 -5.13 0.48
N GLU A 48 -2.35 -5.50 -0.36
CA GLU A 48 -2.65 -6.91 -0.69
C GLU A 48 -1.43 -7.61 -1.31
N VAL A 49 -0.83 -7.01 -2.34
CA VAL A 49 0.34 -7.58 -3.02
C VAL A 49 1.55 -7.67 -2.10
N LEU A 50 1.79 -6.66 -1.26
CA LEU A 50 2.99 -6.63 -0.42
C LEU A 50 2.85 -7.41 0.89
N THR A 51 1.61 -7.74 1.32
CA THR A 51 1.38 -8.55 2.52
C THR A 51 1.32 -10.04 2.22
N ASP A 52 0.93 -10.42 1.01
CA ASP A 52 0.98 -11.81 0.56
C ASP A 52 2.40 -12.17 0.06
N PRO A 53 3.04 -13.20 0.61
CA PRO A 53 4.42 -13.55 0.25
C PRO A 53 4.55 -14.04 -1.20
N ASP A 54 3.54 -14.70 -1.77
CA ASP A 54 3.57 -15.19 -3.15
C ASP A 54 3.38 -14.03 -4.14
N LEU A 55 2.39 -13.16 -3.88
CA LEU A 55 2.17 -11.95 -4.68
C LEU A 55 3.34 -10.98 -4.56
N ARG A 56 3.92 -10.80 -3.36
CA ARG A 56 5.10 -9.96 -3.15
C ARG A 56 6.28 -10.47 -3.95
N LYS A 57 6.50 -11.79 -3.95
CA LYS A 57 7.58 -12.41 -4.73
C LYS A 57 7.36 -12.22 -6.23
N LYS A 58 6.13 -12.43 -6.72
CA LYS A 58 5.77 -12.16 -8.12
C LYS A 58 5.94 -10.68 -8.48
N TYR A 59 5.54 -9.78 -7.59
CA TYR A 59 5.68 -8.34 -7.81
C TYR A 59 7.15 -7.91 -7.84
N ASP A 60 7.98 -8.44 -6.95
CA ASP A 60 9.43 -8.16 -6.93
C ASP A 60 10.13 -8.74 -8.17
N MET A 61 9.67 -9.90 -8.65
CA MET A 61 10.25 -10.60 -9.80
C MET A 61 9.81 -10.06 -11.17
N TYR A 62 8.56 -9.58 -11.31
CA TYR A 62 7.96 -9.22 -12.60
C TYR A 62 7.35 -7.81 -12.66
N GLY A 63 7.13 -7.16 -11.51
CA GLY A 63 6.28 -5.96 -11.40
C GLY A 63 7.00 -4.68 -11.00
N LYS A 64 8.34 -4.66 -11.11
CA LYS A 64 9.17 -3.50 -10.79
C LYS A 64 9.26 -2.56 -12.00
N ASP A 65 8.12 -2.03 -12.42
CA ASP A 65 8.05 -0.84 -13.29
C ASP A 65 7.71 0.38 -12.43
#